data_AF-Q6KIJ6-F1
#
_entry.id   AF-Q6KIJ6-F1
#
_cell.length_a   1.000
_cell.length_b   1.000
_cell.length_c   1.000
_cell.angle_alpha   90.00
_cell.angle_beta   90.00
_cell.angle_gamma   90.00
#
_symmetry.space_group_name_H-M   'P 1'
#
loop_
_entity.id
_entity.type
_entity.pdbx_description
1 polymer ?
#
loop_
_entity_poly.entity_id
_entity_poly.type
_entity_poly.pdbx_seq_one_letter_code
_entity_poly.pdbx_strand_id
1 'polypeptide(L)'
;MDKGLDLLIDSLKNLKKFASYGAKGKDFEDKVKSELEKMHFKQTSLKITDPLNLFQEFLEEHKKSVFEEVVKKLKDQVLDKKNFESISNLFRKFLGESNKYLYVYQPFGSQDFPDFLVFTENWIIPLEVKYSEKTNGQPKWNSNIPKSNSIYLQILKILLIF
;
A
#
# COMPACT_ATOMS: atom_id res chain seq x y z
N MET A 1 8.29 17.65 8.37
CA MET A 1 7.87 16.28 8.75
C MET A 1 6.83 15.86 7.72
N ASP A 2 6.91 14.65 7.17
CA ASP A 2 5.97 14.19 6.13
C ASP A 2 4.60 13.95 6.75
N LYS A 3 3.65 14.85 6.50
CA LYS A 3 2.29 14.77 7.07
C LYS A 3 1.53 13.53 6.58
N GLY A 4 1.83 13.04 5.39
CA GLY A 4 1.23 11.82 4.86
C GLY A 4 1.62 10.59 5.68
N LEU A 5 2.83 10.55 6.23
CA LEU A 5 3.26 9.48 7.13
C LEU A 5 2.45 9.48 8.44
N ASP A 6 2.22 10.65 9.03
CA ASP A 6 1.41 10.78 10.25
C ASP A 6 -0.03 10.30 10.01
N LEU A 7 -0.62 10.70 8.88
CA LEU A 7 -1.96 10.27 8.46
C LEU A 7 -2.04 8.75 8.24
N LEU A 8 -1.03 8.16 7.59
CA LEU A 8 -0.95 6.70 7.44
C LEU A 8 -0.91 6.02 8.81
N ILE A 9 -0.05 6.48 9.71
CA ILE A 9 0.05 5.92 11.07
C ILE A 9 -1.30 5.99 11.80
N ASP A 10 -2.02 7.10 11.67
CA ASP A 10 -3.34 7.27 12.29
C ASP A 10 -4.42 6.36 11.66
N SER A 11 -4.43 6.17 10.32
CA SER A 11 -5.24 5.13 9.67
C SER A 11 -4.95 3.75 10.28
N LEU A 12 -3.67 3.39 10.46
CA LEU A 12 -3.27 2.09 11.00
C LEU A 12 -3.68 1.91 12.47
N LYS A 13 -3.63 2.97 13.28
CA LYS A 13 -4.12 2.93 14.67
C LYS A 13 -5.64 2.66 14.72
N ASN A 14 -6.40 3.20 13.78
CA ASN A 14 -7.84 2.95 13.70
C ASN A 14 -8.17 1.51 13.32
N LEU A 15 -7.31 0.84 12.54
CA LEU A 15 -7.45 -0.58 12.22
C LEU A 15 -7.30 -1.49 13.43
N LYS A 16 -6.46 -1.13 14.42
CA LYS A 16 -6.31 -1.92 15.66
C LYS A 16 -7.63 -2.09 16.42
N LYS A 17 -8.57 -1.15 16.27
CA LYS A 17 -9.91 -1.21 16.88
C LYS A 17 -10.85 -2.20 16.18
N PHE A 18 -10.48 -2.68 14.98
CA PHE A 18 -11.31 -3.54 14.13
C PHE A 18 -11.01 -5.05 14.31
N ALA A 19 -10.20 -5.45 15.30
CA ALA A 19 -9.73 -6.82 15.46
C ALA A 19 -10.77 -7.83 16.04
N SER A 20 -12.06 -7.53 15.97
CA SER A 20 -13.12 -8.38 16.52
C SER A 20 -14.17 -8.68 15.46
N TYR A 21 -14.48 -9.98 15.31
CA TYR A 21 -15.59 -10.59 14.55
C TYR A 21 -15.32 -10.95 13.08
N GLY A 22 -14.85 -12.18 12.84
CA GLY A 22 -15.20 -12.99 11.65
C GLY A 22 -14.77 -12.48 10.26
N ALA A 23 -14.10 -11.34 10.15
CA ALA A 23 -13.71 -10.73 8.89
C ALA A 23 -12.75 -11.64 8.10
N LYS A 24 -13.05 -11.84 6.81
CA LYS A 24 -12.15 -12.51 5.86
C LYS A 24 -11.01 -11.55 5.48
N GLY A 25 -9.92 -12.08 4.92
CA GLY A 25 -8.78 -11.25 4.45
C GLY A 25 -9.22 -10.10 3.55
N LYS A 26 -10.14 -10.37 2.61
CA LYS A 26 -10.71 -9.36 1.71
C LYS A 26 -11.46 -8.24 2.45
N ASP A 27 -12.25 -8.58 3.46
CA ASP A 27 -13.02 -7.60 4.25
C ASP A 27 -12.09 -6.64 4.97
N PHE A 28 -10.94 -7.13 5.41
CA PHE A 28 -9.94 -6.26 6.04
C PHE A 28 -9.15 -5.42 5.05
N GLU A 29 -8.81 -5.94 3.87
CA GLU A 29 -8.24 -5.09 2.81
C GLU A 29 -9.20 -3.95 2.46
N ASP A 30 -10.51 -4.21 2.38
CA ASP A 30 -11.49 -3.15 2.15
C ASP A 30 -11.61 -2.19 3.35
N LYS A 31 -11.40 -2.70 4.57
CA LYS A 31 -11.28 -1.85 5.75
C LYS A 31 -10.02 -0.95 5.71
N VAL A 32 -8.88 -1.47 5.26
CA VAL A 32 -7.65 -0.70 5.05
C VAL A 32 -7.91 0.44 4.07
N LYS A 33 -8.55 0.15 2.92
CA LYS A 33 -8.95 1.18 1.95
C LYS A 33 -9.80 2.26 2.60
N SER A 34 -10.86 1.86 3.32
CA SER A 34 -11.76 2.80 3.98
C SER A 34 -11.04 3.70 4.99
N GLU A 35 -10.10 3.17 5.78
CA GLU A 35 -9.34 4.00 6.74
C GLU A 35 -8.30 4.89 6.07
N LEU A 36 -7.74 4.50 4.92
CA LEU A 36 -6.88 5.37 4.11
C LEU A 36 -7.71 6.52 3.50
N GLU A 37 -8.86 6.22 2.91
CA GLU A 37 -9.76 7.20 2.28
C GLU A 37 -10.29 8.23 3.29
N LYS A 38 -10.60 7.81 4.53
CA LYS A 38 -10.96 8.72 5.63
C LYS A 38 -9.85 9.72 5.97
N MET A 39 -8.59 9.33 5.78
CA MET A 39 -7.42 10.18 5.98
C MET A 39 -6.99 10.88 4.67
N HIS A 40 -7.91 10.99 3.70
CA HIS A 40 -7.73 11.69 2.43
C HIS A 40 -6.76 11.05 1.43
N PHE A 41 -6.35 9.80 1.65
CA PHE A 41 -5.64 9.06 0.61
C PHE A 41 -6.60 8.68 -0.51
N LYS A 42 -6.22 8.93 -1.76
CA LYS A 42 -7.02 8.54 -2.93
C LYS A 42 -6.48 7.28 -3.57
N GLN A 43 -7.36 6.39 -3.99
CA GLN A 43 -6.95 5.26 -4.82
C GLN A 43 -6.46 5.75 -6.18
N THR A 44 -5.37 5.17 -6.66
CA THR A 44 -4.86 5.37 -8.02
C THR A 44 -4.40 4.06 -8.64
N SER A 45 -3.91 4.13 -9.88
CA SER A 45 -3.40 3.01 -10.65
C SER A 45 -2.06 3.35 -11.31
N LEU A 46 -1.14 2.39 -11.32
CA LEU A 46 0.13 2.49 -12.05
C LEU A 46 0.00 2.08 -13.53
N LYS A 47 -1.21 1.85 -14.03
CA LYS A 47 -1.48 1.57 -15.44
C LYS A 47 -1.95 2.84 -16.13
N ILE A 48 -1.29 3.23 -17.22
CA ILE A 48 -1.62 4.46 -17.98
C ILE A 48 -3.06 4.41 -18.54
N THR A 49 -3.55 3.23 -18.88
CA THR A 49 -4.89 3.04 -19.46
C THR A 49 -6.01 3.01 -18.43
N ASP A 50 -5.68 3.02 -17.15
CA ASP A 50 -6.66 2.92 -16.06
C ASP A 50 -7.22 4.32 -15.75
N PRO A 51 -8.56 4.50 -15.72
CA PRO A 51 -9.16 5.79 -15.41
C PRO A 51 -8.83 6.30 -14.00
N LEU A 52 -8.36 5.44 -13.10
CA LEU A 52 -7.90 5.83 -11.76
C LEU A 52 -6.45 6.34 -11.74
N ASN A 53 -5.70 6.27 -12.84
CA ASN A 53 -4.35 6.85 -12.88
C ASN A 53 -4.44 8.35 -12.58
N LEU A 54 -3.76 8.84 -11.55
CA LEU A 54 -3.78 10.25 -11.12
C LEU A 54 -2.44 10.95 -11.39
N PHE A 55 -1.63 10.39 -12.30
CA PHE A 55 -0.31 10.90 -12.66
C PHE A 55 -0.34 11.67 -13.99
N GLN A 56 -1.44 12.37 -14.29
CA GLN A 56 -1.61 13.14 -15.53
C GLN A 56 -0.52 14.20 -15.68
N GLU A 57 -0.23 14.97 -14.64
CA GLU A 57 0.80 16.01 -14.68
C GLU A 57 2.17 15.42 -15.05
N PHE A 58 2.51 14.24 -14.51
CA PHE A 58 3.72 13.52 -14.91
C PHE A 58 3.69 13.15 -16.40
N LEU A 59 2.54 12.66 -16.89
CA LEU A 59 2.36 12.24 -18.28
C LEU A 59 2.25 13.40 -19.27
N GLU A 60 1.95 14.60 -18.81
CA GLU A 60 1.99 15.85 -19.58
C GLU A 60 3.44 16.34 -19.74
N GLU A 61 4.25 16.24 -18.68
CA GLU A 61 5.67 16.62 -18.70
C GLU A 61 6.58 15.55 -19.32
N HIS A 62 6.15 14.29 -19.33
CA HIS A 62 6.96 13.15 -19.74
C HIS A 62 6.22 12.17 -20.65
N LYS A 63 6.98 11.51 -21.53
CA LYS A 63 6.44 10.47 -22.41
C LYS A 63 5.96 9.27 -21.58
N LYS A 64 4.94 8.57 -22.09
CA LYS A 64 4.43 7.31 -21.53
C LYS A 64 5.52 6.29 -21.20
N SER A 65 6.52 6.15 -22.08
CA SER A 65 7.66 5.24 -21.88
C SER A 65 8.49 5.57 -20.64
N VAL A 66 8.60 6.86 -20.28
CA VAL A 66 9.31 7.28 -19.06
C VAL A 66 8.52 6.88 -17.82
N PHE A 67 7.19 7.05 -17.85
CA PHE A 67 6.33 6.59 -16.76
C PHE A 67 6.45 5.08 -16.55
N GLU A 68 6.40 4.30 -17.64
CA GLU A 68 6.57 2.84 -17.60
C GLU A 68 7.94 2.44 -17.04
N GLU A 69 9.01 3.14 -17.40
CA GLU A 69 10.35 2.91 -16.85
C GLU A 69 10.42 3.22 -15.35
N VAL A 70 9.81 4.32 -14.90
CA VAL A 70 9.74 4.69 -13.48
C VAL A 70 8.94 3.65 -12.69
N VAL A 71 7.79 3.22 -13.21
CA VAL A 71 6.97 2.17 -12.58
C VAL A 71 7.72 0.83 -12.53
N LYS A 72 8.48 0.49 -13.58
CA LYS A 72 9.33 -0.70 -13.59
C LYS A 72 10.41 -0.61 -12.52
N LYS A 73 11.15 0.50 -12.44
CA LYS A 73 12.16 0.72 -11.39
C LYS A 73 11.57 0.66 -9.99
N LEU A 74 10.37 1.23 -9.81
CA LEU A 74 9.64 1.15 -8.55
C LEU A 74 9.30 -0.31 -8.21
N LYS A 75 8.77 -1.08 -9.18
CA LYS A 75 8.52 -2.52 -9.00
C LYS A 75 9.79 -3.26 -8.60
N ASP A 76 10.89 -3.02 -9.30
CA ASP A 76 12.18 -3.66 -9.02
C ASP A 76 12.67 -3.31 -7.61
N GLN A 77 12.60 -2.04 -7.20
CA GLN A 77 12.96 -1.60 -5.84
C GLN A 77 12.09 -2.20 -4.74
N VAL A 78 10.77 -2.30 -4.97
CA VAL A 78 9.81 -2.88 -4.01
C VAL A 78 10.02 -4.39 -3.90
N LEU A 79 10.32 -5.07 -5.02
CA LEU A 79 10.50 -6.53 -5.07
C LEU A 79 11.91 -7.00 -4.72
N ASP A 80 12.92 -6.13 -4.75
CA ASP A 80 14.29 -6.47 -4.35
C ASP A 80 14.36 -6.96 -2.89
N LYS A 81 14.88 -8.17 -2.69
CA LYS A 81 15.03 -8.81 -1.37
C LYS A 81 16.18 -8.23 -0.57
N LYS A 82 17.08 -7.46 -1.20
CA LYS A 82 18.24 -6.83 -0.59
C LYS A 82 18.06 -5.32 -0.38
N ASN A 83 16.92 -4.77 -0.80
CA ASN A 83 16.61 -3.37 -0.56
C ASN A 83 16.05 -3.21 0.85
N PHE A 84 16.86 -2.59 1.72
CA PHE A 84 16.46 -2.25 3.09
C PHE A 84 16.12 -0.76 3.25
N GLU A 85 16.30 0.02 2.18
CA GLU A 85 16.14 1.47 2.20
C GLU A 85 14.68 1.89 1.97
N SER A 86 14.36 3.08 2.49
CA SER A 86 13.09 3.76 2.23
C SER A 86 12.98 4.14 0.75
N ILE A 87 11.79 3.96 0.17
CA ILE A 87 11.54 4.26 -1.24
C ILE A 87 11.04 5.71 -1.36
N SER A 88 11.76 6.55 -2.08
CA SER A 88 11.37 7.95 -2.30
C SER A 88 10.19 8.07 -3.27
N ASN A 89 9.25 8.98 -2.99
CA ASN A 89 8.17 9.31 -3.92
C ASN A 89 8.68 10.20 -5.06
N LEU A 90 9.02 9.58 -6.19
CA LEU A 90 9.46 10.26 -7.41
C LEU A 90 8.35 11.08 -8.09
N PHE A 91 7.08 10.81 -7.75
CA PHE A 91 5.93 11.52 -8.32
C PHE A 91 5.59 12.80 -7.56
N ARG A 92 6.18 13.04 -6.38
CA ARG A 92 5.76 14.11 -5.44
C ARG A 92 5.61 15.50 -6.05
N LYS A 93 6.47 15.85 -7.03
CA LYS A 93 6.48 17.16 -7.67
C LYS A 93 5.41 17.33 -8.76
N PHE A 94 4.79 16.22 -9.16
CA PHE A 94 3.73 16.13 -10.18
C PHE A 94 2.39 15.71 -9.56
N LEU A 95 2.29 15.82 -8.23
CA LEU A 95 1.06 15.59 -7.50
C LEU A 95 0.62 16.95 -6.96
N GLY A 96 -0.41 17.52 -7.57
CA GLY A 96 -1.07 18.71 -7.02
C GLY A 96 -1.59 18.49 -5.59
N GLU A 97 -1.93 19.56 -4.90
CA GLU A 97 -2.39 19.56 -3.50
C GLU A 97 -3.47 18.51 -3.19
N SER A 98 -4.38 18.27 -4.15
CA SER A 98 -5.48 17.34 -3.99
C SER A 98 -5.08 15.86 -4.15
N ASN A 99 -3.90 15.56 -4.68
CA ASN A 99 -3.41 14.21 -4.98
C ASN A 99 -2.09 13.88 -4.27
N LYS A 100 -1.72 14.64 -3.22
CA LYS A 100 -0.49 14.42 -2.45
C LYS A 100 -0.41 13.06 -1.75
N TYR A 101 -1.56 12.47 -1.42
CA TYR A 101 -1.65 11.21 -0.69
C TYR A 101 -2.44 10.22 -1.52
N LEU A 102 -1.76 9.18 -2.01
CA LEU A 102 -2.35 8.18 -2.90
C LEU A 102 -2.11 6.77 -2.34
N TYR A 103 -2.90 5.82 -2.79
CA TYR A 103 -2.56 4.41 -2.65
C TYR A 103 -2.90 3.63 -3.93
N VAL A 104 -2.15 2.57 -4.19
CA VAL A 104 -2.45 1.61 -5.25
C VAL A 104 -2.76 0.28 -4.59
N TYR A 105 -3.93 -0.28 -4.87
CA TYR A 105 -4.31 -1.62 -4.42
C TYR A 105 -3.85 -2.65 -5.46
N GLN A 106 -3.17 -3.70 -5.00
CA GLN A 106 -2.57 -4.76 -5.82
C GLN A 106 -1.72 -4.19 -6.97
N PRO A 107 -0.72 -3.33 -6.68
CA PRO A 107 0.07 -2.60 -7.67
C PRO A 107 0.70 -3.47 -8.75
N PHE A 108 1.03 -4.73 -8.43
CA PHE A 108 1.72 -5.65 -9.34
C PHE A 108 0.91 -6.91 -9.67
N GLY A 109 -0.29 -7.07 -9.12
CA GLY A 109 -1.14 -8.24 -9.26
C GLY A 109 -1.55 -8.84 -7.91
N SER A 110 -2.63 -9.62 -7.88
CA SER A 110 -3.21 -10.17 -6.64
C SER A 110 -2.39 -11.26 -5.96
N GLN A 111 -1.38 -11.80 -6.65
CA GLN A 111 -0.45 -12.80 -6.12
C GLN A 111 0.92 -12.21 -5.77
N ASP A 112 1.14 -10.93 -6.10
CA ASP A 112 2.41 -10.25 -5.94
C ASP A 112 2.38 -9.35 -4.71
N PHE A 113 3.49 -9.34 -3.96
CA PHE A 113 3.73 -8.36 -2.92
C PHE A 113 3.98 -6.97 -3.54
N PRO A 114 3.52 -5.86 -2.92
CA PRO A 114 2.65 -5.78 -1.75
C PRO A 114 1.16 -5.74 -2.12
N ASP A 115 0.27 -5.98 -1.16
CA ASP A 115 -1.19 -5.73 -1.33
C ASP A 115 -1.52 -4.25 -1.58
N PHE A 116 -0.77 -3.33 -0.95
CA PHE A 116 -0.92 -1.89 -1.09
C PHE A 116 0.42 -1.21 -1.31
N LEU A 117 0.42 -0.18 -2.14
CA LEU A 117 1.53 0.76 -2.25
C LEU A 117 1.02 2.15 -1.88
N VAL A 118 1.43 2.66 -0.72
CA VAL A 118 0.95 3.94 -0.18
C VAL A 118 1.96 5.04 -0.50
N PHE A 119 1.50 6.11 -1.14
CA PHE A 119 2.28 7.27 -1.52
C PHE A 119 2.00 8.39 -0.51
N THR A 120 3.02 8.77 0.25
CA THR A 120 3.04 10.01 1.03
C THR A 120 3.75 11.09 0.23
N GLU A 121 3.93 12.28 0.82
CA GLU A 121 4.60 13.38 0.13
C GLU A 121 6.04 13.04 -0.28
N ASN A 122 6.79 12.35 0.59
CA ASN A 122 8.20 12.04 0.34
C ASN A 122 8.47 10.56 0.12
N TRP A 123 7.57 9.67 0.54
CA TRP A 123 7.84 8.25 0.63
C TRP A 123 6.79 7.41 -0.07
N ILE A 124 7.22 6.24 -0.53
CA ILE A 124 6.36 5.17 -0.99
C ILE A 124 6.54 4.01 -0.01
N ILE A 125 5.43 3.56 0.55
CA ILE A 125 5.41 2.60 1.66
C ILE A 125 4.64 1.36 1.19
N PRO A 126 5.33 0.24 0.92
CA PRO A 126 4.69 -1.05 0.73
C PRO A 126 3.96 -1.48 2.00
N LEU A 127 2.70 -1.88 1.86
CA LEU A 127 1.88 -2.37 2.95
C LEU A 127 1.27 -3.71 2.56
N GLU A 128 1.52 -4.73 3.36
CA GLU A 128 1.09 -6.10 3.14
C GLU A 128 0.12 -6.52 4.23
N VAL A 129 -1.01 -7.10 3.83
CA VAL A 129 -2.02 -7.67 4.71
C VAL A 129 -1.81 -9.17 4.83
N LYS A 130 -1.67 -9.66 6.07
CA LYS A 130 -1.61 -11.08 6.39
C LYS A 130 -2.80 -11.48 7.23
N TYR A 131 -3.60 -12.39 6.71
CA TYR A 131 -4.71 -13.00 7.42
C TYR A 131 -4.36 -14.41 7.89
N SER A 132 -4.66 -14.70 9.16
CA SER A 132 -4.49 -16.03 9.75
C SER A 132 -5.79 -16.51 10.38
N GLU A 133 -6.27 -17.68 9.95
CA GLU A 133 -7.47 -18.31 10.50
C GLU A 133 -7.26 -18.98 11.87
N LYS A 134 -6.00 -19.19 12.27
CA LYS A 134 -5.65 -19.83 13.54
C LYS A 134 -5.38 -18.76 14.59
N THR A 135 -5.99 -18.90 15.76
CA THR A 135 -5.81 -18.02 16.95
C THR A 135 -4.34 -17.86 17.37
N ASN A 136 -3.47 -18.84 17.05
CA ASN A 136 -2.02 -18.81 17.28
C ASN A 136 -1.20 -18.99 15.97
N GLY A 137 -1.81 -18.79 14.80
CA GLY A 137 -1.12 -19.01 13.53
C GLY A 137 -0.12 -17.90 13.24
N GLN A 138 1.17 -18.26 13.14
CA GLN A 138 2.18 -17.38 12.57
C GLN A 138 1.77 -16.95 11.15
N PRO A 139 2.04 -15.71 10.73
CA PRO A 139 1.74 -15.27 9.38
C PRO A 139 2.48 -16.18 8.40
N LYS A 140 1.75 -16.74 7.43
CA LYS A 140 2.38 -17.47 6.33
C LYS A 140 3.07 -16.46 5.43
N TRP A 141 4.39 -16.45 5.49
CA TRP A 141 5.21 -15.85 4.46
C TRP A 141 5.25 -16.82 3.28
N ASN A 142 4.86 -16.36 2.09
CA ASN A 142 5.18 -17.09 0.86
C ASN A 142 6.72 -17.09 0.69
N SER A 143 7.26 -17.48 -0.47
CA SER A 143 8.72 -17.48 -0.74
C SER A 143 9.42 -16.11 -0.64
N ASN A 144 8.70 -15.05 -0.25
CA ASN A 144 9.22 -13.72 0.04
C ASN A 144 9.30 -13.51 1.56
N ILE A 145 10.54 -13.39 2.04
CA ILE A 145 10.89 -13.01 3.41
C ILE A 145 10.36 -11.58 3.67
N PRO A 146 9.88 -11.27 4.89
CA PRO A 146 9.55 -9.91 5.28
C PRO A 146 10.66 -8.91 4.95
N LYS A 147 10.27 -7.75 4.42
CA LYS A 147 11.14 -6.66 3.99
C LYS A 147 11.12 -5.55 5.03
N SER A 148 12.29 -5.03 5.38
CA SER A 148 12.42 -4.02 6.45
C SER A 148 11.79 -2.67 6.10
N ASN A 149 11.66 -2.36 4.81
CA ASN A 149 11.12 -1.10 4.31
C ASN A 149 9.60 -1.16 4.07
N SER A 150 8.90 -2.12 4.68
CA SER A 150 7.49 -2.42 4.43
C SER A 150 6.72 -2.55 5.73
N ILE A 151 5.42 -2.21 5.70
CA ILE A 151 4.52 -2.37 6.84
C ILE A 151 3.72 -3.67 6.68
N TYR A 152 3.68 -4.47 7.73
CA TYR A 152 2.90 -5.71 7.77
C TYR A 152 1.73 -5.56 8.74
N LEU A 153 0.51 -5.74 8.22
CA LEU A 153 -0.71 -5.78 9.02
C LEU A 153 -1.17 -7.21 9.18
N GLN A 154 -1.18 -7.72 10.42
CA GLN A 154 -1.65 -9.06 10.72
C GLN A 154 -3.02 -9.02 11.38
N ILE A 155 -3.92 -9.88 10.92
CA ILE A 155 -5.20 -10.17 11.58
C ILE A 155 -5.21 -11.62 12.03
N LEU A 156 -5.69 -11.84 13.24
CA LEU A 156 -5.99 -13.15 13.78
C LEU A 156 -7.51 -13.34 13.83
N LYS A 157 -8.01 -14.43 13.24
CA LYS A 157 -9.39 -14.85 13.48
C LYS A 157 -9.52 -15.31 14.94
N ILE A 158 -10.32 -14.60 15.73
CA ILE A 158 -10.69 -15.03 17.09
C ILE A 158 -11.90 -15.95 16.97
N LEU A 159 -11.74 -17.22 17.35
CA LEU A 159 -12.87 -18.15 17.52
C LEU A 159 -13.39 -17.99 18.95
N LEU A 160 -14.59 -17.41 19.11
CA LEU A 160 -15.30 -17.46 20.39
C LEU A 160 -16.07 -18.79 20.43
N ILE A 161 -15.64 -19.69 21.31
CA ILE A 161 -16.42 -20.89 21.67
C ILE A 161 -17.28 -20.46 22.85
N PHE A 162 -18.61 -20.42 22.67
CA PHE A 162 -19.58 -20.22 23.75
C PHE A 162 -19.92 -21.56 24.39
#